data_AF-A0A954W7Z8-F1
#
_entry.id   AF-A0A954W7Z8-F1
#
_cell.length_a   1.000
_cell.length_b   1.000
_cell.length_c   1.000
_cell.angle_alpha   90.00
_cell.angle_beta   90.00
_cell.angle_gamma   90.00
#
_symmetry.space_group_name_H-M   'P 1'
#
loop_
_entity.id
_entity.type
_entity.pdbx_description
1 polymer ?
#
loop_
_entity_poly.entity_id
_entity_poly.type
_entity_poly.pdbx_seq_one_letter_code
_entity_poly.pdbx_strand_id
1 'polypeptide(L)'
;MSEEFDARLVPADQVADVEVLPRLPQVTWFNHGRPQANEIQLEIERRVLAGPPPDPRLSPVWRSALEDALWSLVNHREFVWMP
;
A
#
# COMPACT_ATOMS: atom_id res chain seq x y z
N MET A 1 -4.83 -26.79 -7.58
CA MET A 1 -4.81 -25.37 -8.02
C MET A 1 -6.07 -24.61 -7.60
N SER A 2 -7.29 -25.17 -7.64
CA SER A 2 -8.50 -24.48 -7.13
C SER A 2 -8.56 -24.41 -5.60
N GLU A 3 -8.22 -25.50 -4.90
CA GLU A 3 -8.33 -25.58 -3.43
C GLU A 3 -7.45 -24.55 -2.69
N GLU A 4 -6.23 -24.32 -3.17
CA GLU A 4 -5.32 -23.30 -2.62
C GLU A 4 -5.77 -21.87 -2.93
N PHE A 5 -6.47 -21.68 -4.05
CA PHE A 5 -7.08 -20.39 -4.38
C PHE A 5 -8.27 -20.10 -3.46
N ASP A 6 -9.08 -21.10 -3.13
CA ASP A 6 -10.23 -20.94 -2.23
C ASP A 6 -9.79 -20.63 -0.79
N ALA A 7 -8.62 -21.13 -0.37
CA ALA A 7 -8.00 -20.84 0.93
C ALA A 7 -7.31 -19.47 1.03
N ARG A 8 -7.40 -18.61 0.01
CA ARG A 8 -6.71 -17.31 0.01
C ARG A 8 -7.27 -16.28 0.98
N LEU A 9 -8.53 -16.43 1.39
CA LEU A 9 -9.22 -15.46 2.22
C LEU A 9 -9.01 -15.77 3.71
N VAL A 10 -8.72 -14.73 4.49
CA VAL A 10 -8.79 -14.80 5.95
C VAL A 10 -10.27 -14.90 6.37
N PRO A 11 -10.63 -15.77 7.33
CA PRO A 11 -11.99 -15.83 7.87
C PRO A 11 -12.48 -14.46 8.34
N ALA A 12 -13.77 -14.16 8.12
CA ALA A 12 -14.31 -12.81 8.35
C ALA A 12 -14.15 -12.30 9.80
N ASP A 13 -14.15 -13.21 10.77
CA ASP A 13 -13.94 -12.96 12.20
C ASP A 13 -12.48 -12.68 12.58
N GLN A 14 -11.55 -12.95 11.67
CA GLN A 14 -10.09 -12.81 11.85
C GLN A 14 -9.49 -11.69 11.00
N VAL A 15 -10.30 -10.99 10.20
CA VAL A 15 -9.84 -9.85 9.41
C VAL A 15 -9.49 -8.71 10.36
N ALA A 16 -8.21 -8.35 10.42
CA ALA A 16 -7.72 -7.26 11.24
C ALA A 16 -8.19 -5.89 10.70
N ASP A 17 -8.50 -4.97 11.61
CA ASP A 17 -8.73 -3.58 11.24
C ASP A 17 -7.42 -2.89 10.83
N VAL A 18 -7.51 -2.10 9.76
CA VAL A 18 -6.39 -1.33 9.25
C VAL A 18 -6.45 0.07 9.83
N GLU A 19 -5.39 0.48 10.52
CA GLU A 19 -5.27 1.85 11.02
C GLU A 19 -5.14 2.83 9.86
N VAL A 20 -6.14 3.70 9.72
CA VAL A 20 -6.10 4.80 8.74
C VAL A 20 -5.42 6.00 9.38
N LEU A 21 -4.21 6.29 8.92
CA LEU A 21 -3.49 7.46 9.39
C LEU A 21 -4.25 8.76 9.06
N PRO A 22 -4.33 9.73 9.98
CA PRO A 22 -5.00 11.00 9.74
C PRO A 22 -4.31 11.77 8.63
N ARG A 23 -5.08 12.50 7.81
CA ARG A 23 -4.52 13.34 6.75
C ARG A 23 -3.62 14.41 7.36
N LEU A 24 -2.48 14.62 6.73
CA LEU A 24 -1.58 15.71 7.10
C LEU A 24 -2.10 17.05 6.54
N PRO A 25 -1.80 18.18 7.21
CA PRO A 25 -2.13 19.50 6.67
C PRO A 25 -1.48 19.71 5.29
N GLN A 26 -2.15 20.45 4.42
CA GLN A 26 -1.60 20.73 3.09
C GLN A 26 -0.49 21.79 3.15
N VAL A 27 0.61 21.51 2.45
CA VAL A 27 1.64 22.50 2.14
C VAL A 27 1.33 23.09 0.77
N THR A 28 1.24 24.43 0.73
CA THR A 28 0.91 25.24 -0.45
C THR A 28 1.91 26.39 -0.55
N TRP A 29 1.85 27.16 -1.64
CA TRP A 29 2.66 28.38 -1.79
C TRP A 29 2.54 29.36 -0.62
N PHE A 30 1.37 29.44 0.02
CA PHE A 30 1.14 30.39 1.12
C PHE A 30 1.88 30.02 2.42
N ASN A 31 2.11 28.73 2.68
CA ASN A 31 2.68 28.26 3.96
C ASN A 31 4.00 27.48 3.81
N HIS A 32 4.51 27.24 2.59
CA HIS A 32 5.72 26.45 2.36
C HIS A 32 6.98 27.00 3.05
N GLY A 33 7.06 28.31 3.28
CA GLY A 33 8.19 28.95 3.98
C GLY A 33 8.12 28.87 5.52
N ARG A 34 7.08 28.25 6.09
CA ARG A 34 6.95 28.08 7.54
C ARG A 34 7.71 26.82 7.99
N PRO A 35 8.38 26.81 9.16
CA PRO A 35 9.09 25.62 9.66
C PRO A 35 8.23 24.34 9.69
N GLN A 36 6.95 24.48 10.05
CA GLN A 36 5.98 23.38 10.07
C GLN A 36 5.80 22.68 8.71
N ALA A 37 6.03 23.38 7.59
CA ALA A 37 5.95 22.77 6.26
C ALA A 37 7.01 21.68 6.08
N ASN A 38 8.22 21.86 6.62
CA ASN A 38 9.27 20.84 6.55
C ASN A 38 8.90 19.60 7.37
N GLU A 39 8.37 19.78 8.58
CA GLU A 39 7.90 18.68 9.43
C GLU A 39 6.83 17.83 8.72
N ILE A 40 5.89 18.50 8.04
CA ILE A 40 4.85 17.83 7.25
C ILE A 40 5.46 17.03 6.09
N GLN A 41 6.40 17.61 5.34
CA GLN A 41 7.01 16.92 4.18
C GLN A 41 7.84 15.70 4.60
N LEU A 42 8.59 15.81 5.71
CA LEU A 42 9.34 14.67 6.27
C LEU A 42 8.40 13.54 6.70
N GLU A 43 7.26 13.87 7.30
CA GLU A 43 6.26 12.87 7.69
C GLU A 43 5.56 12.25 6.46
N ILE A 44 5.32 13.02 5.40
CA ILE A 44 4.81 12.48 4.13
C ILE A 44 5.80 11.47 3.56
N GLU A 45 7.09 11.84 3.46
CA GLU A 45 8.14 10.94 2.97
C GLU A 45 8.19 9.65 3.80
N ARG A 46 8.19 9.76 5.14
CA ARG A 46 8.18 8.60 6.03
C ARG A 46 6.99 7.67 5.76
N ARG A 47 5.78 8.22 5.56
CA ARG A 47 4.58 7.43 5.25
C ARG A 47 4.62 6.79 3.87
N VAL A 48 5.15 7.50 2.87
CA VAL A 48 5.32 6.96 1.51
C VAL A 48 6.30 5.79 1.51
N LEU A 49 7.43 5.92 2.22
CA LEU A 49 8.42 4.85 2.35
C LEU A 49 7.87 3.63 3.11
N ALA A 50 7.03 3.85 4.12
CA ALA A 50 6.36 2.76 4.83
C ALA A 50 5.33 2.02 3.94
N GLY A 51 4.75 2.72 2.96
CA GLY A 51 3.72 2.17 2.08
C GLY A 51 2.37 1.96 2.77
N PRO A 52 1.34 1.60 2.00
CA PRO A 52 0.07 1.16 2.58
C PRO A 52 0.26 -0.18 3.32
N PRO A 53 -0.51 -0.43 4.39
CA PRO A 53 -0.51 -1.73 5.06
C PRO A 53 -1.03 -2.83 4.11
N PRO A 54 -0.61 -4.09 4.32
CA PRO A 54 -1.08 -5.22 3.51
C PRO A 54 -2.59 -5.43 3.67
N ASP A 55 -3.26 -5.97 2.64
CA ASP A 55 -4.71 -6.26 2.71
C ASP A 55 -4.96 -7.37 3.75
N PRO A 56 -5.70 -7.08 4.84
CA PRO A 56 -5.94 -8.04 5.93
C PRO A 56 -6.87 -9.18 5.53
N ARG A 57 -7.55 -9.10 4.39
CA ARG A 57 -8.47 -10.13 3.91
C ARG A 57 -7.76 -11.28 3.22
N LEU A 58 -6.50 -11.10 2.85
CA LEU A 58 -5.72 -12.12 2.16
C LEU A 58 -4.76 -12.81 3.13
N SER A 59 -4.70 -14.14 3.02
CA SER A 59 -3.66 -14.93 3.68
C SER A 59 -2.29 -14.38 3.32
N PRO A 60 -1.38 -14.13 4.30
CA PRO A 60 -0.08 -13.54 4.02
C PRO A 60 0.74 -14.32 2.99
N VAL A 61 0.67 -15.66 3.04
CA VAL A 61 1.40 -16.54 2.10
C VAL A 61 0.87 -16.36 0.68
N TRP A 62 -0.45 -16.36 0.51
CA TRP A 62 -1.07 -16.21 -0.79
C TRP A 62 -0.87 -14.79 -1.36
N ARG A 63 -1.03 -13.78 -0.52
CA ARG A 63 -0.82 -12.37 -0.86
C ARG A 63 0.60 -12.14 -1.40
N SER A 64 1.63 -12.62 -0.70
CA SER A 64 3.01 -12.46 -1.16
C SER A 64 3.25 -13.10 -2.53
N ALA A 65 2.75 -14.33 -2.74
CA ALA A 65 2.91 -15.00 -4.04
C ALA A 65 2.19 -14.25 -5.17
N LEU A 66 0.98 -13.71 -4.92
CA LEU A 66 0.27 -12.88 -5.88
C LEU A 66 1.04 -11.58 -6.18
N GLU A 67 1.50 -10.89 -5.13
CA GLU A 67 2.22 -9.61 -5.26
C GLU A 67 3.53 -9.79 -6.03
N ASP A 68 4.29 -10.86 -5.77
CA ASP A 68 5.52 -11.18 -6.50
C ASP A 68 5.25 -11.45 -7.99
N ALA A 69 4.17 -12.17 -8.30
CA ALA A 69 3.76 -12.44 -9.67
C ALA A 69 3.31 -11.16 -10.40
N LEU A 70 2.50 -10.32 -9.74
CA LEU A 70 2.08 -9.04 -10.28
C LEU A 70 3.26 -8.10 -10.48
N TRP A 71 4.16 -7.99 -9.49
CA TRP A 71 5.36 -7.18 -9.57
C TRP A 71 6.24 -7.61 -10.74
N SER A 72 6.46 -8.92 -10.88
CA SER A 72 7.21 -9.50 -12.00
C SER A 72 6.56 -9.17 -13.35
N LEU A 73 5.23 -9.28 -13.44
CA LEU A 73 4.49 -8.99 -14.66
C LEU A 73 4.58 -7.52 -15.05
N VAL A 74 4.28 -6.59 -14.14
CA VAL A 74 4.23 -5.15 -14.45
C VAL A 74 5.62 -4.56 -14.70
N ASN A 75 6.66 -5.17 -14.14
CA ASN A 75 8.05 -4.79 -14.39
C ASN A 75 8.71 -5.60 -15.52
N HIS A 76 7.97 -6.49 -16.19
CA HIS A 76 8.48 -7.23 -17.33
C HIS A 76 8.76 -6.28 -18.51
N ARG A 77 9.85 -6.50 -19.25
CA ARG A 77 10.28 -5.59 -20.34
C ARG A 77 9.29 -5.50 -21.49
N GLU A 78 8.48 -6.53 -21.67
CA GLU A 78 7.44 -6.59 -22.70
C GLU A 78 6.07 -6.14 -22.18
N PHE A 79 5.96 -5.77 -20.91
CA PHE A 79 4.71 -5.25 -20.37
C PHE A 79 4.42 -3.89 -21.00
N VAL A 80 3.27 -3.78 -21.66
CA VAL A 80 2.76 -2.53 -22.24
C VAL A 80 1.45 -2.18 -21.55
N TRP A 81 1.44 -1.04 -20.86
CA TRP A 81 0.22 -0.48 -20.30
C TRP A 81 -0.50 0.37 -21.35
N MET A 82 -1.77 0.08 -21.63
CA MET A 82 -2.62 0.89 -22.51
C MET A 82 -3.83 1.44 -21.72
N PRO A 83 -4.05 2.77 -21.70
CA PRO A 83 -5.16 3.41 -21.00
C PRO A 83 -6.52 3.24 -21.67
#